data_AF-A0A7X0W6A3-F1
#
_entry.id   AF-A0A7X0W6A3-F1
#
_cell.length_a   1.000
_cell.length_b   1.000
_cell.length_c   1.000
_cell.angle_alpha   90.00
_cell.angle_beta   90.00
_cell.angle_gamma   90.00
#
_symmetry.space_group_name_H-M   'P 1'
#
loop_
_entity.id
_entity.type
_entity.pdbx_description
1 polymer ?
#
loop_
_entity_poly.entity_id
_entity_poly.type
_entity_poly.pdbx_seq_one_letter_code
_entity_poly.pdbx_strand_id
1 'polypeptide(L)' 'MLGDNWSFKPYGSNGLGWEFFSSEGRIFYHAGGGIHIGSYYGYATGPTGKVKIVDDFYLRTPDDKATIIIRDK' A
#
# COMPACT_ATOMS: atom_id res chain seq x y z
N MET A 1 3.54 10.30 -15.12
CA MET A 1 2.40 9.36 -15.20
C MET A 1 2.95 7.96 -15.41
N LEU A 2 2.33 6.92 -14.85
CA LEU A 2 2.80 5.53 -14.90
C LEU A 2 2.65 4.84 -16.29
N GLY A 3 2.30 5.62 -17.32
CA GLY A 3 2.02 5.12 -18.67
C GLY A 3 0.55 4.84 -18.89
N ASP A 4 0.21 4.52 -20.14
CA ASP A 4 -1.13 4.12 -20.54
C ASP A 4 -1.44 2.75 -19.91
N ASN A 5 -2.71 2.49 -19.57
CA ASN A 5 -3.22 1.30 -18.87
C ASN A 5 -3.16 1.30 -17.33
N TRP A 6 -2.67 2.36 -16.70
CA TRP A 6 -2.78 2.52 -15.25
C TRP A 6 -4.09 3.23 -14.88
N SER A 7 -4.87 2.62 -13.99
CA SER A 7 -6.11 3.18 -13.46
C SER A 7 -5.90 3.69 -12.05
N PHE A 8 -6.62 4.75 -11.68
CA PHE A 8 -6.62 5.34 -10.34
C PHE A 8 -7.93 5.04 -9.61
N LYS A 9 -7.86 4.80 -8.30
CA LYS A 9 -9.05 4.83 -7.42
C LYS A 9 -8.69 5.20 -5.97
N PRO A 10 -9.67 5.63 -5.15
CA PRO A 10 -9.51 5.73 -3.70
C PRO A 10 -9.15 4.37 -3.07
N TYR A 11 -8.35 4.41 -2.01
CA TYR A 11 -7.87 3.21 -1.29
C TYR A 11 -8.00 3.35 0.23
N GLY A 12 -8.17 2.23 0.91
CA GLY A 12 -8.43 2.17 2.35
C GLY A 12 -9.91 2.39 2.70
N SER A 13 -10.34 1.88 3.85
CA SER A 13 -11.76 1.93 4.27
C SER A 13 -12.26 3.34 4.56
N ASN A 14 -11.36 4.29 4.85
CA ASN A 14 -11.70 5.70 5.03
C ASN A 14 -11.66 6.51 3.73
N GLY A 15 -11.23 5.91 2.60
CA GLY A 15 -11.15 6.58 1.30
C GLY A 15 -10.09 7.69 1.20
N LEU A 16 -9.22 7.86 2.20
CA LEU A 16 -8.20 8.90 2.23
C LEU A 16 -6.88 8.47 1.56
N GLY A 17 -6.76 7.19 1.22
CA GLY A 17 -5.65 6.65 0.43
C GLY A 17 -5.92 6.67 -1.07
N TRP A 18 -4.93 6.24 -1.83
CA TRP A 18 -5.04 6.07 -3.28
C TRP A 18 -4.34 4.78 -3.76
N GLU A 19 -4.79 4.23 -4.88
CA GLU A 19 -4.17 3.10 -5.56
C GLU A 19 -4.12 3.38 -7.06
N PHE A 20 -2.94 3.17 -7.65
CA PHE A 20 -2.76 2.97 -9.07
C PHE A 20 -2.63 1.48 -9.34
N PHE A 21 -3.33 0.96 -10.36
CA PHE A 21 -3.31 -0.46 -10.69
C PHE A 21 -3.39 -0.71 -12.21
N SER A 22 -2.78 -1.81 -12.63
CA SER A 22 -2.79 -2.34 -13.99
C SER A 22 -2.63 -3.88 -13.95
N SER A 23 -2.48 -4.52 -15.10
CA SER A 23 -2.11 -5.94 -15.20
C SER A 23 -0.69 -6.22 -14.68
N GLU A 24 0.19 -5.21 -14.63
CA GLU A 24 1.57 -5.34 -14.17
C GLU A 24 1.69 -5.34 -12.63
N GLY A 25 0.69 -4.75 -11.96
CA GLY A 25 0.64 -4.70 -10.52
C GLY A 25 -0.08 -3.47 -9.99
N ARG A 26 0.34 -3.03 -8.81
CA ARG A 26 -0.24 -1.87 -8.12
C ARG A 26 0.78 -1.11 -7.30
N ILE A 27 0.52 0.18 -7.14
CA ILE A 27 1.21 1.09 -6.23
C ILE A 27 0.14 1.82 -5.44
N PHE A 28 0.27 1.87 -4.12
CA PHE A 28 -0.77 2.40 -3.26
C PHE A 28 -0.21 3.18 -2.08
N TYR A 29 -1.04 4.07 -1.58
CA TYR A 29 -0.88 4.77 -0.33
C TYR A 29 -2.13 4.53 0.53
N HIS A 30 -1.90 4.12 1.78
CA HIS A 30 -2.91 4.03 2.82
C HIS A 30 -2.67 5.13 3.84
N ALA A 31 -3.66 6.01 4.04
CA ALA A 31 -3.52 7.17 4.92
C ALA A 31 -3.57 6.85 6.43
N GLY A 32 -3.63 5.56 6.80
CA GLY A 32 -3.89 5.11 8.16
C GLY A 32 -5.37 5.09 8.49
N GLY A 33 -5.71 4.52 9.65
CA GLY A 33 -7.08 4.28 10.09
C GLY A 33 -7.62 2.88 9.76
N GLY A 34 -8.65 2.46 10.48
CA GLY A 34 -9.13 1.06 10.44
C GLY A 34 -8.18 0.12 11.17
N ILE A 35 -7.96 -1.09 10.64
CA ILE A 35 -7.13 -2.12 11.29
C ILE A 35 -5.63 -1.74 11.24
N HIS A 36 -5.19 -1.09 10.15
CA HIS A 36 -3.83 -0.57 10.05
C HIS A 36 -3.82 0.90 10.47
N ILE A 37 -3.50 1.15 11.73
CA ILE A 37 -3.53 2.49 12.34
C ILE A 37 -2.63 3.46 11.58
N GLY A 38 -1.36 3.06 11.35
CA GLY A 38 -0.35 3.86 10.66
C GLY A 38 -0.53 3.99 9.15
N SER A 39 0.05 5.06 8.62
CA SER A 39 0.12 5.31 7.18
C SER A 39 1.20 4.45 6.53
N TYR A 40 1.01 4.08 5.27
CA TYR A 40 2.03 3.36 4.52
C TYR A 40 1.89 3.56 3.01
N TYR A 41 3.03 3.47 2.34
CA TYR A 41 3.09 3.26 0.90
C TYR A 41 3.35 1.79 0.63
N GLY A 42 3.00 1.32 -0.56
CA GLY A 42 3.37 -0.02 -0.95
C GLY A 42 3.20 -0.26 -2.43
N TYR A 43 3.73 -1.40 -2.84
CA TYR A 43 3.52 -1.93 -4.18
C TYR A 43 3.27 -3.43 -4.10
N ALA A 44 2.59 -3.95 -5.11
CA ALA A 44 2.48 -5.39 -5.30
C ALA A 44 2.59 -5.73 -6.78
N THR A 45 3.50 -6.66 -7.09
CA THR A 45 3.64 -7.25 -8.43
C THR A 45 3.63 -8.77 -8.29
N GLY A 46 3.30 -9.47 -9.37
CA GLY A 46 3.38 -10.94 -9.38
C GLY A 46 4.76 -11.47 -8.95
N PRO A 47 5.87 -11.00 -9.58
CA PRO A 47 7.21 -11.51 -9.29
C PRO A 47 7.74 -11.20 -7.88
N THR A 48 7.46 -10.01 -7.34
CA THR A 48 8.05 -9.56 -6.06
C THR A 48 7.12 -9.72 -4.85
N GLY A 49 5.88 -10.15 -5.07
CA GLY A 49 4.86 -10.14 -4.02
C GLY A 49 4.50 -8.71 -3.59
N LYS A 50 4.13 -8.54 -2.32
CA LYS A 50 3.68 -7.27 -1.74
C LYS A 50 4.73 -6.71 -0.80
N VAL A 51 5.08 -5.44 -0.97
CA VAL A 51 5.98 -4.69 -0.07
C VAL A 51 5.25 -3.47 0.46
N LYS A 52 5.46 -3.15 1.73
CA LYS A 52 4.95 -1.93 2.38
C LYS A 52 6.09 -1.18 3.05
N ILE A 53 6.12 0.14 2.83
CA ILE A 53 6.97 1.09 3.53
C ILE A 53 6.08 1.79 4.56
N VAL A 54 6.34 1.54 5.82
CA VAL A 54 5.40 1.83 6.92
C VAL A 54 6.01 2.78 7.93
N ASP A 55 5.16 3.55 8.62
CA ASP A 55 5.57 4.32 9.80
C ASP A 55 5.55 3.49 11.09
N ASP A 56 6.02 4.10 12.18
CA ASP A 56 6.07 3.52 13.53
C ASP A 56 4.69 3.12 14.09
N PHE A 57 3.61 3.68 13.55
CA PHE A 57 2.24 3.40 14.00
C PHE A 57 1.61 2.24 13.22
N TYR A 58 2.36 1.60 12.33
CA TYR A 58 1.87 0.48 11.55
C TYR A 58 1.65 -0.76 12.39
N LEU A 59 0.39 -1.19 12.44
CA LEU A 59 0.02 -2.46 13.07
C LEU A 59 -0.07 -3.56 12.01
N ARG A 60 0.86 -4.51 12.07
CA ARG A 60 0.85 -5.69 11.20
C ARG A 60 -0.22 -6.68 11.71
N THR A 61 -1.13 -7.09 10.82
CA THR A 61 -2.10 -8.15 11.12
C THR A 61 -1.47 -9.54 10.88
N PRO A 62 -1.96 -10.60 11.54
CA PRO A 62 -1.46 -11.97 11.33
C PRO A 62 -1.49 -12.41 9.86
N ASP A 63 -2.50 -11.96 9.09
CA ASP A 63 -2.67 -12.33 7.69
C ASP A 63 -1.88 -11.44 6.71
N ASP A 64 -1.16 -10.43 7.20
CA ASP A 64 -0.38 -9.55 6.34
C ASP A 64 0.96 -10.18 5.93
N LYS A 65 0.94 -10.78 4.74
CA LYS A 65 2.08 -11.42 4.08
C LYS A 65 3.02 -10.43 3.36
N ALA A 66 2.86 -9.12 3.57
CA ALA A 66 3.77 -8.14 2.98
C ALA A 66 5.18 -8.21 3.60
N THR A 67 6.21 -7.97 2.78
CA THR A 67 7.52 -7.56 3.28
C THR A 67 7.40 -6.13 3.82
N ILE A 68 7.80 -5.92 5.08
CA ILE A 68 7.67 -4.64 5.76
C ILE A 68 9.03 -3.95 5.81
N ILE A 69 9.08 -2.71 5.33
CA ILE A 69 10.22 -1.80 5.47
C ILE A 69 9.75 -0.67 6.37
N ILE A 70 10.41 -0.48 7.50
CA ILE A 70 10.13 0.62 8.42
C ILE A 70 10.85 1.85 7.88
N ARG A 71 10.15 2.98 7.74
CA ARG A 71 10.80 4.26 7.39
C ARG A 71 11.33 4.92 8.66
N ASP A 72 12.61 5.27 8.65
CA ASP A 72 13.17 6.13 9.71
C ASP A 72 12.52 7.52 9.66
N LYS A 73 12.46 8.18 10.81
CA LYS A 73 11.89 9.54 10.94
C LYS A 73 12.77 10.62 10.33
#